data_AF-H9EZ35-F1
#
_entry.id   AF-H9EZ35-F1
#
_cell.length_a   1.000
_cell.length_b   1.000
_cell.length_c   1.000
_cell.angle_alpha   90.00
_cell.angle_beta   90.00
_cell.angle_gamma   90.00
#
_symmetry.space_group_name_H-M   'P 1'
#
loop_
_entity.id
_entity.type
_entity.pdbx_description
1 polymer ?
#
loop_
_entity_poly.entity_id
_entity_poly.type
_entity_poly.pdbx_seq_one_letter_code
_entity_poly.pdbx_strand_id
1 'polypeptide(L)'
;MAAAPPLRDRLSFLHRLPILLKGTSDDDVPCPGYLFEEIAKISHESPGSSQCLLEYLLSRLHSSSGHGKLKVLKILLYLCGHGSSSFLLILKRNSAFIQEAAAFAGPPDPLHGNSLYQKVRAAAQDLGSTLFSDTVLPLAPSQPLGNPP
;
A
#
# COMPACT_ATOMS: atom_id res chain seq x y z
N MET A 1 -19.73 7.72 4.05
CA MET A 1 -18.65 7.76 5.06
C MET A 1 -18.37 6.35 5.52
N ALA A 2 -17.13 5.88 5.47
CA ALA A 2 -16.78 4.60 6.08
C ALA A 2 -16.86 4.77 7.61
N ALA A 3 -17.50 3.81 8.30
CA ALA A 3 -17.51 3.80 9.77
C ALA A 3 -16.08 3.65 10.29
N ALA A 4 -15.77 4.33 11.41
CA ALA A 4 -14.46 4.25 12.03
C ALA A 4 -14.11 2.80 12.44
N PRO A 5 -12.81 2.42 12.42
CA PRO A 5 -12.37 1.13 12.90
C PRO A 5 -12.82 0.89 14.36
N PRO A 6 -13.34 -0.31 14.68
CA PRO A 6 -13.60 -0.72 16.05
C PRO A 6 -12.37 -0.58 16.95
N LEU A 7 -12.57 -0.24 18.23
CA LEU A 7 -11.46 -0.05 19.19
C LEU A 7 -10.53 -1.27 19.32
N ARG A 8 -11.09 -2.48 19.24
CA ARG A 8 -10.31 -3.74 19.25
C ARG A 8 -9.32 -3.83 18.09
N ASP A 9 -9.72 -3.34 16.91
CA ASP A 9 -8.88 -3.37 15.71
C ASP A 9 -7.78 -2.31 15.83
N ARG A 10 -8.11 -1.13 16.38
CA ARG A 10 -7.10 -0.11 16.71
C ARG A 10 -6.07 -0.63 17.71
N LEU A 11 -6.50 -1.28 18.78
CA LEU A 11 -5.60 -1.85 19.79
C LEU A 11 -4.69 -2.93 19.19
N SER A 12 -5.24 -3.85 18.41
CA SER A 12 -4.48 -4.90 17.74
C SER A 12 -3.46 -4.31 16.75
N PHE A 13 -3.85 -3.26 16.03
CA PHE A 13 -2.98 -2.55 15.10
C PHE A 13 -1.78 -1.89 15.79
N LEU A 14 -1.91 -1.40 17.03
CA LEU A 14 -0.78 -0.83 17.78
C LEU A 14 0.36 -1.84 17.96
N HIS A 15 0.04 -3.12 18.15
CA HIS A 15 1.05 -4.18 18.24
C HIS A 15 1.78 -4.45 16.91
N ARG A 16 1.25 -3.96 15.78
CA ARG A 16 1.87 -4.07 14.45
C ARG A 16 2.78 -2.88 14.11
N LEU A 17 2.76 -1.81 14.91
CA LEU A 17 3.56 -0.62 14.66
C LEU A 17 5.07 -0.88 14.52
N PRO A 18 5.73 -1.76 15.30
CA PRO A 18 7.17 -2.00 15.13
C PRO A 18 7.54 -2.49 13.71
N ILE A 19 6.72 -3.36 13.12
CA ILE A 19 6.89 -3.88 11.75
C ILE A 19 6.74 -2.74 10.74
N LEU A 20 5.70 -1.92 10.90
CA LEU A 20 5.40 -0.79 10.03
C LEU A 20 6.44 0.33 10.11
N LEU A 21 6.90 0.67 11.32
CA LEU A 21 7.94 1.66 11.56
C LEU A 21 9.26 1.24 10.91
N LYS A 22 9.61 -0.05 10.98
CA LYS A 22 10.78 -0.60 10.29
C LYS A 22 10.63 -0.58 8.77
N GLY A 23 9.46 -0.95 8.26
CA GLY A 23 9.20 -1.01 6.82
C GLY A 23 9.08 0.38 6.14
N THR A 24 8.80 1.42 6.93
CA THR A 24 8.59 2.79 6.46
C THR A 24 9.48 3.81 7.17
N SER A 25 10.68 3.39 7.58
CA SER A 25 11.68 4.30 8.13
C SER A 25 12.08 5.35 7.08
N ASP A 26 12.29 6.60 7.49
CA ASP A 26 12.53 7.71 6.55
C ASP A 26 14.03 7.92 6.32
N ASP A 27 14.65 6.90 5.74
CA ASP A 27 16.08 6.80 5.46
C ASP A 27 16.30 6.06 4.13
N ASP A 28 17.53 6.06 3.64
CA ASP A 28 17.91 5.43 2.37
C ASP A 28 18.10 3.90 2.44
N VAL A 29 17.95 3.29 3.62
CA VAL A 29 18.04 1.83 3.79
C VAL A 29 16.77 1.17 3.23
N PRO A 30 16.87 0.24 2.26
CA PRO A 30 15.68 -0.40 1.70
C PRO A 30 14.83 -1.14 2.74
N CYS A 31 13.50 -1.17 2.53
CA CYS A 31 12.61 -2.00 3.34
C CYS A 31 13.00 -3.48 3.20
N PRO A 32 13.26 -4.20 4.32
CA PRO A 32 13.52 -5.63 4.28
C PRO A 32 12.40 -6.42 3.60
N GLY A 33 12.74 -7.29 2.65
CA GLY A 33 11.77 -7.99 1.79
C GLY A 33 10.69 -8.78 2.54
N TYR A 34 11.03 -9.38 3.69
CA TYR A 34 10.07 -10.14 4.50
C TYR A 34 8.94 -9.27 5.09
N LEU A 35 9.16 -7.96 5.25
CA LEU A 35 8.15 -7.06 5.82
C LEU A 35 6.98 -6.81 4.88
N PHE A 36 7.16 -6.97 3.56
CA PHE A 36 6.05 -6.83 2.61
C PHE A 36 4.95 -7.85 2.89
N GLU A 37 5.34 -9.11 3.12
CA GLU A 37 4.42 -10.19 3.46
C GLU A 37 3.82 -10.01 4.86
N GLU A 38 4.63 -9.62 5.86
CA GLU A 38 4.13 -9.34 7.20
C GLU A 38 3.10 -8.19 7.21
N ILE A 39 3.32 -7.15 6.40
CA ILE A 39 2.37 -6.04 6.25
C ILE A 39 1.11 -6.48 5.51
N ALA A 40 1.23 -7.33 4.48
CA ALA A 40 0.07 -7.89 3.77
C ALA A 40 -0.85 -8.65 4.72
N LYS A 41 -0.30 -9.46 5.64
CA LYS A 41 -1.08 -10.18 6.66
C LYS A 41 -1.93 -9.26 7.53
N ILE A 42 -1.44 -8.05 7.89
CA ILE A 42 -2.20 -7.07 8.67
C ILE A 42 -3.51 -6.70 7.96
N SER A 43 -3.48 -6.56 6.62
CA SER A 43 -4.66 -6.21 5.84
C SER A 43 -5.75 -7.31 5.85
N HIS A 44 -5.38 -8.55 6.14
CA HIS A 44 -6.30 -9.70 6.19
C HIS A 44 -6.85 -9.99 7.59
N GLU A 45 -6.34 -9.34 8.64
CA GLU A 45 -6.81 -9.57 10.01
C GLU A 45 -8.29 -9.19 10.18
N SER A 46 -8.66 -8.01 9.68
CA SER A 46 -10.05 -7.51 9.69
C SER A 46 -10.20 -6.30 8.75
N PRO A 47 -11.45 -5.92 8.39
CA PRO A 47 -11.70 -4.64 7.72
C PRO A 47 -11.24 -3.42 8.53
N GLY A 48 -11.27 -3.51 9.87
CA GLY A 48 -10.75 -2.47 10.76
C GLY A 48 -9.22 -2.36 10.68
N SER A 49 -8.50 -3.49 10.69
CA SER A 49 -7.05 -3.52 10.49
C SER A 49 -6.66 -2.98 9.12
N SER A 50 -7.42 -3.29 8.06
CA SER A 50 -7.23 -2.70 6.72
C SER A 50 -7.32 -1.17 6.76
N GLN A 51 -8.33 -0.61 7.44
CA GLN A 51 -8.49 0.83 7.58
C GLN A 51 -7.33 1.47 8.36
N CYS A 52 -6.96 0.91 9.52
CA CYS A 52 -5.83 1.39 10.30
C CYS A 52 -4.51 1.35 9.51
N LEU A 53 -4.28 0.27 8.75
CA LEU A 53 -3.11 0.13 7.89
C LEU A 53 -3.07 1.20 6.80
N LEU A 54 -4.21 1.46 6.15
CA LEU A 54 -4.28 2.51 5.12
C LEU A 54 -4.06 3.90 5.73
N GLU A 55 -4.71 4.22 6.87
CA GLU A 55 -4.52 5.48 7.60
C GLU A 55 -3.04 5.74 7.88
N TYR A 56 -2.33 4.72 8.39
CA TYR A 56 -0.90 4.78 8.65
C TYR A 56 -0.07 5.03 7.39
N LEU A 57 -0.28 4.21 6.34
CA LEU A 57 0.51 4.29 5.11
C LEU A 57 0.30 5.63 4.40
N LEU A 58 -0.94 6.13 4.30
CA LEU A 58 -1.22 7.43 3.67
C LEU A 58 -0.66 8.59 4.49
N SER A 59 -0.72 8.51 5.83
CA SER A 59 -0.07 9.51 6.69
C SER A 59 1.44 9.58 6.44
N ARG A 60 2.11 8.43 6.28
CA ARG A 60 3.54 8.35 5.93
C ARG A 60 3.81 8.83 4.51
N LEU A 61 2.98 8.44 3.54
CA LEU A 61 3.09 8.92 2.15
C LEU A 61 2.99 10.44 2.06
N HIS A 62 2.15 11.07 2.89
CA HIS A 62 2.01 12.52 2.90
C HIS A 62 3.17 13.23 3.63
N SER A 63 3.57 12.75 4.82
CA SER A 63 4.50 13.47 5.71
C SER A 63 6.00 13.16 5.54
N SER A 64 6.37 11.99 4.99
CA SER A 64 7.78 11.60 4.87
C SER A 64 8.54 12.33 3.76
N SER A 65 9.87 12.29 3.82
CA SER A 65 10.77 12.62 2.72
C SER A 65 10.56 11.68 1.52
N GLY A 66 11.25 11.93 0.41
CA GLY A 66 11.21 11.05 -0.76
C GLY A 66 11.56 9.59 -0.45
N HIS A 67 12.38 9.33 0.58
CA HIS A 67 12.76 7.99 1.00
C HIS A 67 11.58 7.22 1.60
N GLY A 68 10.94 7.78 2.64
CA GLY A 68 9.74 7.18 3.23
C GLY A 68 8.59 7.05 2.22
N LYS A 69 8.38 8.07 1.37
CA LYS A 69 7.38 8.00 0.28
C LYS A 69 7.63 6.82 -0.65
N LEU A 70 8.87 6.63 -1.10
CA LEU A 70 9.24 5.53 -1.99
C LEU A 70 9.00 4.16 -1.35
N LYS A 71 9.31 3.99 -0.05
CA LYS A 71 9.03 2.75 0.69
C LYS A 71 7.53 2.48 0.78
N VAL A 72 6.73 3.49 1.14
CA VAL A 72 5.27 3.37 1.21
C VAL A 72 4.67 3.00 -0.14
N LEU A 73 5.08 3.66 -1.22
CA LEU A 73 4.57 3.36 -2.57
C LEU A 73 4.86 1.91 -2.98
N LYS A 74 6.07 1.40 -2.67
CA LYS A 74 6.42 0.00 -2.92
C LYS A 74 5.57 -0.97 -2.09
N ILE A 75 5.30 -0.65 -0.83
CA ILE A 75 4.41 -1.45 0.02
C ILE A 75 2.99 -1.47 -0.55
N LEU A 76 2.44 -0.30 -0.91
CA LEU A 76 1.11 -0.20 -1.52
C LEU A 76 1.02 -0.99 -2.84
N LEU A 77 2.08 -0.95 -3.66
CA LEU A 77 2.15 -1.74 -4.89
C LEU A 77 2.11 -3.24 -4.60
N TYR A 78 2.88 -3.73 -3.63
CA TYR A 78 2.83 -5.14 -3.21
C TYR A 78 1.42 -5.56 -2.75
N LEU A 79 0.77 -4.70 -1.97
CA LEU A 79 -0.58 -4.93 -1.47
C LEU A 79 -1.63 -5.02 -2.58
N CYS A 80 -1.39 -4.46 -3.77
CA CYS A 80 -2.28 -4.64 -4.93
C CYS A 80 -2.47 -6.12 -5.32
N GLY A 81 -1.45 -6.96 -5.13
CA GLY A 81 -1.52 -8.40 -5.42
C GLY A 81 -1.69 -9.30 -4.19
N HIS A 82 -1.37 -8.80 -2.99
CA HIS A 82 -1.26 -9.64 -1.78
C HIS A 82 -2.14 -9.16 -0.61
N GLY A 83 -2.72 -7.95 -0.71
CA GLY A 83 -3.58 -7.37 0.31
C GLY A 83 -5.03 -7.88 0.23
N SER A 84 -5.80 -7.60 1.27
CA SER A 84 -7.23 -7.95 1.30
C SER A 84 -8.05 -7.10 0.32
N SER A 85 -9.17 -7.65 -0.18
CA SER A 85 -10.10 -6.90 -1.03
C SER A 85 -10.66 -5.67 -0.33
N SER A 86 -10.83 -5.73 1.00
CA SER A 86 -11.26 -4.59 1.82
C SER A 86 -10.25 -3.44 1.73
N PHE A 87 -8.96 -3.75 1.91
CA PHE A 87 -7.87 -2.79 1.77
C PHE A 87 -7.82 -2.15 0.37
N LEU A 88 -7.92 -2.95 -0.69
CA LEU A 88 -7.90 -2.43 -2.07
C LEU A 88 -9.06 -1.48 -2.36
N LEU A 89 -10.26 -1.80 -1.86
CA LEU A 89 -11.43 -0.95 -2.01
C LEU A 89 -11.24 0.42 -1.37
N ILE A 90 -10.70 0.46 -0.14
CA ILE A 90 -10.44 1.73 0.55
C ILE A 90 -9.23 2.48 -0.03
N LEU A 91 -8.22 1.79 -0.55
CA LEU A 91 -7.11 2.41 -1.27
C LEU A 91 -7.59 3.10 -2.55
N LYS A 92 -8.44 2.44 -3.35
CA LYS A 92 -9.06 3.03 -4.55
C LYS A 92 -9.85 4.30 -4.24
N ARG A 93 -10.54 4.35 -3.10
CA ARG A 93 -11.30 5.54 -2.64
C ARG A 93 -10.40 6.72 -2.22
N ASN A 94 -9.12 6.47 -1.97
CA ASN A 94 -8.14 7.49 -1.54
C ASN A 94 -7.05 7.71 -2.60
N SER A 95 -7.40 7.58 -3.88
CA SER A 95 -6.47 7.68 -5.01
C SER A 95 -5.81 9.04 -5.17
N ALA A 96 -6.38 10.10 -4.60
CA ALA A 96 -5.81 11.45 -4.61
C ALA A 96 -4.39 11.50 -4.02
N PHE A 97 -4.09 10.71 -2.98
CA PHE A 97 -2.74 10.62 -2.40
C PHE A 97 -1.73 9.99 -3.37
N ILE A 98 -2.18 9.06 -4.22
CA ILE A 98 -1.33 8.44 -5.26
C ILE A 98 -1.02 9.49 -6.33
N GLN A 99 -2.03 10.27 -6.74
CA GLN A 99 -1.86 11.37 -7.70
C GLN A 99 -0.91 12.45 -7.18
N GLU A 100 -1.03 12.85 -5.91
CA GLU A 100 -0.11 13.78 -5.25
C GLU A 100 1.33 13.25 -5.28
N ALA A 101 1.53 11.97 -4.92
CA ALA A 101 2.85 11.34 -4.97
C ALA A 101 3.41 11.27 -6.41
N ALA A 102 2.54 11.07 -7.40
CA ALA A 102 2.91 11.09 -8.82
C ALA A 102 3.33 12.48 -9.32
N ALA A 103 2.96 13.54 -8.61
CA ALA A 103 3.38 14.92 -8.86
C ALA A 103 4.54 15.38 -7.94
N PHE A 104 5.12 14.48 -7.14
CA PHE A 104 6.15 14.84 -6.16
C PHE A 104 7.36 15.53 -6.78
N ALA A 105 7.71 16.71 -6.28
CA ALA A 105 8.79 17.57 -6.76
C ALA A 105 9.36 18.44 -5.63
N GLY A 106 10.53 19.03 -5.85
CA GLY A 106 11.22 19.89 -4.91
C GLY A 106 12.54 20.42 -5.50
N PRO A 107 13.33 21.18 -4.72
CA PRO A 107 14.66 21.61 -5.15
C PRO A 107 15.59 20.40 -5.35
N PRO A 108 16.51 20.44 -6.32
CA PRO A 108 17.40 19.31 -6.59
C PRO A 108 18.34 19.06 -5.40
N ASP A 109 18.55 17.79 -5.07
CA ASP A 109 19.54 17.37 -4.08
C ASP A 109 20.97 17.68 -4.57
N PRO A 110 21.89 18.17 -3.72
CA PRO A 110 23.25 18.52 -4.14
C PRO A 110 24.07 17.36 -4.73
N LEU A 111 23.80 16.11 -4.32
CA LEU A 111 24.55 14.94 -4.76
C LEU A 111 23.79 14.13 -5.81
N HIS A 112 22.48 13.99 -5.66
CA HIS A 112 21.64 13.08 -6.44
C HIS A 112 20.67 13.80 -7.39
N GLY A 113 20.68 15.13 -7.42
CA GLY A 113 19.80 15.96 -8.24
C GLY A 113 18.32 15.62 -8.02
N ASN A 114 17.60 15.37 -9.11
CA ASN A 114 16.17 15.06 -9.08
C ASN A 114 15.83 13.56 -9.01
N SER A 115 16.83 12.69 -8.85
CA SER A 115 16.65 11.24 -8.99
C SER A 115 15.66 10.66 -7.98
N LEU A 116 15.66 11.12 -6.72
CA LEU A 116 14.72 10.65 -5.71
C LEU A 116 13.28 11.06 -6.06
N TYR A 117 13.05 12.30 -6.49
CA TYR A 117 11.75 12.76 -6.96
C TYR A 117 11.27 11.94 -8.15
N GLN A 118 12.15 11.65 -9.12
CA GLN A 118 11.83 10.80 -10.27
C GLN A 118 11.42 9.39 -9.85
N LYS A 119 12.15 8.76 -8.92
CA LYS A 119 11.84 7.42 -8.39
C LYS A 119 10.47 7.37 -7.70
N VAL A 120 10.16 8.39 -6.88
CA VAL A 120 8.85 8.50 -6.20
C VAL A 120 7.73 8.63 -7.23
N ARG A 121 7.87 9.52 -8.22
CA ARG A 121 6.87 9.69 -9.27
C ARG A 121 6.67 8.41 -10.07
N ALA A 122 7.75 7.74 -10.49
CA ALA A 122 7.66 6.47 -11.20
C ALA A 122 6.92 5.40 -10.39
N ALA A 123 7.28 5.22 -9.11
CA ALA A 123 6.60 4.25 -8.24
C ALA A 123 5.11 4.56 -8.03
N ALA A 124 4.74 5.84 -7.98
CA ALA A 124 3.33 6.25 -7.88
C ALA A 124 2.56 5.97 -9.18
N GLN A 125 3.19 6.16 -10.35
CA GLN A 125 2.59 5.82 -11.65
C GLN A 125 2.41 4.30 -11.81
N ASP A 126 3.38 3.51 -11.37
CA ASP A 126 3.29 2.04 -11.36
C ASP A 126 2.14 1.56 -10.45
N LEU A 127 2.04 2.16 -9.25
CA LEU A 127 0.95 1.88 -8.32
C LEU A 127 -0.41 2.25 -8.92
N GLY A 128 -0.55 3.45 -9.49
CA GLY A 128 -1.78 3.88 -10.13
C GLY A 128 -2.19 2.96 -11.27
N SER A 129 -1.25 2.64 -12.17
CA SER A 129 -1.48 1.73 -13.29
C SER A 129 -1.93 0.36 -12.80
N THR A 130 -1.26 -0.22 -11.79
CA THR A 130 -1.61 -1.54 -11.24
C THR A 130 -2.98 -1.53 -10.55
N LEU A 131 -3.27 -0.49 -9.76
CA LEU A 131 -4.51 -0.41 -8.97
C LEU A 131 -5.75 -0.21 -9.86
N PHE A 132 -5.61 0.49 -10.98
CA PHE A 132 -6.72 0.84 -11.88
C PHE A 132 -6.71 0.08 -13.21
N SER A 133 -5.75 -0.80 -13.45
CA SER A 133 -5.83 -1.73 -14.59
C SER A 133 -7.00 -2.68 -14.38
N ASP A 134 -7.92 -2.74 -15.35
CA ASP A 134 -8.99 -3.72 -15.43
C ASP A 134 -8.40 -5.12 -15.64
N THR A 135 -7.82 -5.69 -14.60
CA THR A 135 -7.46 -7.11 -14.62
C THR A 135 -8.75 -7.88 -14.45
N VAL A 136 -9.31 -8.30 -15.59
CA VAL A 136 -10.23 -9.42 -15.71
C VAL A 136 -9.66 -10.56 -14.86
N LEU A 137 -10.23 -10.79 -13.69
CA LEU A 137 -9.94 -11.99 -12.92
C LEU A 137 -10.26 -13.17 -13.86
N PRO A 138 -9.36 -14.17 -14.02
CA PRO A 138 -9.74 -15.37 -14.75
C PRO A 138 -10.95 -15.96 -14.06
N LEU A 139 -12.08 -16.02 -14.77
CA LEU A 139 -13.23 -16.81 -14.36
C LEU A 139 -12.70 -18.20 -13.99
N ALA A 140 -12.94 -18.62 -12.75
CA ALA A 140 -12.58 -19.95 -12.29
C ALA A 140 -13.07 -20.98 -13.34
N PRO A 141 -12.25 -21.96 -13.75
CA PRO A 141 -12.68 -22.95 -14.71
C PRO A 141 -13.93 -23.65 -14.18
N SER A 142 -15.02 -23.53 -14.93
CA SER A 142 -16.28 -24.17 -14.63
C SER A 142 -16.04 -25.66 -14.48
N GLN A 143 -16.18 -26.19 -13.27
CA GLN A 143 -16.11 -27.64 -13.06
C GLN A 143 -17.20 -28.29 -13.93
N PRO A 144 -16.86 -29.31 -14.75
CA PRO A 144 -17.89 -30.03 -15.48
C PRO A 144 -18.79 -30.73 -14.47
N LEU A 145 -20.09 -30.40 -14.53
CA LEU A 145 -21.14 -31.04 -13.76
C LEU A 145 -21.04 -32.56 -14.01
N GLY A 146 -20.75 -33.31 -12.95
CA GLY A 146 -20.83 -34.77 -13.01
C GLY A 146 -22.26 -35.18 -13.35
N ASN A 147 -22.43 -35.97 -14.40
CA ASN A 147 -23.69 -36.64 -14.68
C ASN A 147 -23.83 -37.87 -13.78
N PRO A 148 -24.96 -38.05 -13.08
CA PRO A 148 -25.39 -39.34 -12.57
C PRO A 148 -26.65 -39.84 -13.32
N PRO A 149 -27.10 -41.08 -13.08
CA PRO A 149 -26.39 -42.36 -13.12
C PRO A 149 -26.48 -43.03 -14.51
#